data_AF-A0A7T4A2G2-F1
#
_entry.id   AF-A0A7T4A2G2-F1
#
_cell.length_a   1.000
_cell.length_b   1.000
_cell.length_c   1.000
_cell.angle_alpha   90.00
_cell.angle_beta   90.00
_cell.angle_gamma   90.00
#
_symmetry.space_group_name_H-M   'P 1'
#
loop_
_entity.id
_entity.type
_entity.pdbx_description
1 polymer ?
#
loop_
_entity_poly.entity_id
_entity_poly.type
_entity_poly.pdbx_seq_one_letter_code
_entity_poly.pdbx_strand_id
1 'polypeptide(L)'
;MDDSPTYRVNFWERSGTEAWNLEAFVLADARDLHEVLDWISNNERGRRVELFVELEGEPFTSLDTPRKTDLIRLSGSDANDGDTAFTFGAVPE
;
A
#
# COMPACT_ATOMS: atom_id res chain seq x y z
N MET A 1 -3.78 -4.53 -24.14
CA MET A 1 -3.41 -4.80 -22.74
C MET A 1 -4.14 -3.76 -21.93
N ASP A 2 -4.79 -4.16 -20.84
CA ASP A 2 -5.36 -3.18 -19.92
C ASP A 2 -4.17 -2.40 -19.35
N ASP A 3 -4.05 -1.11 -19.69
CA ASP A 3 -3.00 -0.20 -19.17
C ASP A 3 -3.32 0.22 -17.72
N SER A 4 -3.97 -0.65 -16.96
CA SER A 4 -4.35 -0.39 -15.58
C SER A 4 -3.09 -0.36 -14.70
N PRO A 5 -2.89 0.69 -13.89
CA PRO A 5 -1.73 0.78 -13.03
C PRO A 5 -1.74 -0.31 -11.95
N THR A 6 -0.57 -0.87 -11.67
CA THR A 6 -0.39 -1.79 -10.55
C THR A 6 -0.12 -1.01 -9.27
N TYR A 7 -0.88 -1.31 -8.22
CA TYR A 7 -0.69 -0.73 -6.90
C TYR A 7 -0.13 -1.75 -5.91
N ARG A 8 0.63 -1.26 -4.95
CA ARG A 8 1.07 -2.04 -3.78
C ARG A 8 0.51 -1.41 -2.51
N VAL A 9 -0.10 -2.24 -1.67
CA VAL A 9 -0.64 -1.83 -0.38
C VAL A 9 0.07 -2.60 0.72
N ASN A 10 0.60 -1.88 1.70
CA ASN A 10 1.17 -2.47 2.91
C ASN A 10 0.23 -2.18 4.08
N PHE A 11 -0.23 -3.22 4.77
CA PHE A 11 -0.89 -3.10 6.06
C PHE A 11 0.08 -3.43 7.19
N TRP A 12 0.19 -2.52 8.14
CA TRP A 12 1.07 -2.64 9.29
C TRP A 12 0.26 -2.81 10.56
N GLU A 13 0.57 -3.88 11.29
CA GLU A 13 -0.02 -4.16 12.60
C GLU A 13 1.09 -4.33 13.63
N ARG A 14 0.80 -3.89 14.86
CA ARG A 14 1.72 -4.08 15.99
C ARG A 14 1.05 -4.97 17.02
N SER A 15 1.65 -6.14 17.27
CA SER A 15 1.24 -7.01 18.37
C SER A 15 2.05 -6.65 19.62
N GLY A 16 1.47 -5.89 20.54
CA GLY A 16 2.11 -5.54 21.81
C GLY A 16 3.36 -4.64 21.68
N THR A 17 4.46 -4.99 22.36
CA THR A 17 5.70 -4.20 22.38
C THR A 17 6.68 -4.53 21.25
N GLU A 18 6.31 -5.45 20.35
CA GLU A 18 7.18 -5.96 19.29
C GLU A 18 7.33 -4.99 18.10
N ALA A 19 8.12 -5.41 17.11
CA ALA A 19 8.29 -4.76 15.82
C ALA A 19 6.98 -4.76 15.01
N TRP A 20 6.86 -3.89 14.01
CA TRP A 20 5.71 -3.86 13.11
C TRP A 20 5.71 -5.10 12.20
N ASN A 21 4.57 -5.77 12.12
CA ASN A 21 4.33 -6.86 11.18
C ASN A 21 3.73 -6.30 9.89
N LEU A 22 4.24 -6.77 8.75
CA LEU A 22 3.82 -6.37 7.42
C LEU A 22 2.95 -7.43 6.76
N GLU A 23 1.77 -7.03 6.29
CA GLU A 23 0.99 -7.77 5.30
C GLU A 23 0.89 -6.94 4.01
N ALA A 24 1.50 -7.41 2.93
CA ALA A 24 1.58 -6.67 1.66
C ALA A 24 0.73 -7.31 0.56
N PHE A 25 0.09 -6.47 -0.25
CA PHE A 25 -0.79 -6.84 -1.36
C PHE A 25 -0.39 -6.13 -2.64
N VAL A 26 -0.60 -6.79 -3.78
CA VAL A 26 -0.47 -6.22 -5.12
C VAL A 26 -1.85 -6.21 -5.79
N LEU A 27 -2.26 -5.06 -6.32
CA LEU A 27 -3.54 -4.86 -7.00
C LEU A 27 -3.24 -4.48 -8.46
N ALA A 28 -3.30 -5.45 -9.37
CA ALA A 28 -2.89 -5.29 -10.76
C ALA A 28 -4.03 -4.96 -11.75
N ASP A 29 -5.29 -5.10 -11.32
CA ASP A 29 -6.48 -4.92 -12.17
C ASP A 29 -7.44 -3.83 -11.62
N ALA A 30 -6.94 -2.95 -10.76
CA ALA A 30 -7.74 -1.83 -10.27
C ALA A 30 -7.93 -0.81 -11.41
N ARG A 31 -9.17 -0.37 -11.63
CA ARG A 31 -9.50 0.59 -12.70
C ARG A 31 -8.81 1.93 -12.48
N ASP A 32 -8.80 2.39 -11.23
CA ASP A 32 -8.18 3.65 -10.83
C ASP A 32 -7.92 3.70 -9.31
N LEU A 33 -7.35 4.81 -8.85
CA LEU A 33 -7.00 5.03 -7.45
C LEU A 33 -8.22 4.99 -6.50
N HIS A 34 -9.42 5.37 -6.93
CA HIS A 34 -10.60 5.35 -6.06
C HIS A 34 -10.98 3.92 -5.72
N GLU A 35 -10.93 3.00 -6.68
CA GLU A 35 -11.18 1.58 -6.44
C GLU A 35 -10.17 0.98 -5.44
N VAL A 36 -8.91 1.42 -5.52
CA VAL A 36 -7.87 1.02 -4.55
C VAL A 36 -8.18 1.56 -3.15
N LEU A 37 -8.61 2.82 -3.04
CA LEU A 37 -8.95 3.43 -1.76
C LEU A 37 -10.18 2.77 -1.13
N ASP A 38 -11.21 2.44 -1.92
CA ASP A 38 -12.37 1.68 -1.47
C ASP A 38 -11.97 0.27 -1.00
N TRP A 39 -11.07 -0.39 -1.74
CA TRP A 39 -10.53 -1.69 -1.32
C TRP A 39 -9.77 -1.58 0.00
N ILE A 40 -8.93 -0.56 0.17
CA ILE A 40 -8.19 -0.31 1.42
C ILE A 40 -9.17 -0.12 2.58
N SER A 41 -10.17 0.74 2.44
CA SER A 41 -11.15 1.02 3.50
C SER A 41 -11.87 -0.24 3.98
N ASN A 42 -12.11 -1.21 3.09
CA ASN A 42 -12.75 -2.48 3.43
C ASN A 42 -11.80 -3.50 4.08
N ASN A 43 -10.49 -3.34 3.93
CA ASN A 43 -9.49 -4.34 4.32
C ASN A 43 -8.51 -3.87 5.42
N GLU A 44 -8.43 -2.57 5.70
CA GLU A 44 -7.44 -2.03 6.65
C GLU A 44 -7.68 -2.49 8.08
N ARG A 45 -8.95 -2.65 8.51
CA ARG A 45 -9.31 -3.10 9.86
C ARG A 45 -8.61 -2.31 10.98
N GLY A 46 -8.41 -1.00 10.78
CA GLY A 46 -7.75 -0.10 11.73
C GLY A 46 -6.21 -0.18 11.75
N ARG A 47 -5.60 -0.93 10.83
CA ARG A 47 -4.14 -1.03 10.67
C ARG A 47 -3.58 0.21 9.97
N ARG A 48 -2.29 0.48 10.18
CA ARG A 48 -1.60 1.55 9.42
C ARG A 48 -1.42 1.08 7.98
N VAL A 49 -1.57 2.01 7.04
CA VAL A 49 -1.53 1.71 5.60
C VAL A 49 -0.45 2.52 4.92
N GLU A 50 0.29 1.88 4.02
CA GLU A 50 1.03 2.58 2.96
C GLU A 50 0.51 2.15 1.60
N LEU A 51 0.46 3.11 0.68
CA LEU A 51 0.02 2.89 -0.69
C LEU A 51 1.10 3.36 -1.66
N PHE A 52 1.40 2.52 -2.64
CA PHE A 52 2.34 2.78 -3.72
C PHE A 52 1.73 2.45 -5.06
N VAL A 53 2.28 3.05 -6.12
CA VAL A 53 2.05 2.67 -7.51
C VAL A 53 3.38 2.22 -8.14
N GLU A 54 3.35 1.16 -8.95
CA GLU A 54 4.49 0.69 -9.73
C GLU A 54 4.72 1.62 -10.94
N LEU A 55 5.96 2.05 -11.19
CA LEU A 55 6.26 2.85 -12.39
C LEU A 55 6.14 2.01 -13.66
N GLU A 56 6.65 0.79 -13.60
CA GLU A 56 6.57 -0.19 -14.68
C GLU A 56 5.95 -1.47 -14.11
N GLY A 57 4.69 -1.73 -14.45
CA GLY A 57 3.97 -2.90 -13.95
C GLY A 57 4.69 -4.19 -14.31
N GLU A 58 5.12 -4.96 -13.31
CA GLU A 58 5.76 -6.25 -13.56
C GLU A 58 4.71 -7.36 -13.74
N PRO A 59 4.83 -8.23 -14.76
CA PRO A 59 3.96 -9.40 -14.85
C PRO A 59 4.11 -10.27 -13.60
N PHE A 60 3.01 -10.82 -13.11
CA PHE A 60 3.07 -11.77 -12.01
C PHE A 60 3.83 -13.03 -12.45
N THR A 61 4.88 -13.40 -11.70
CA THR A 61 5.71 -14.58 -12.00
C THR A 61 5.60 -15.63 -10.90
N SER A 62 6.06 -15.32 -9.68
CA SER A 62 5.87 -16.14 -8.48
C SER A 62 6.06 -15.32 -7.20
N LEU A 63 5.65 -15.87 -6.05
CA LEU A 63 5.90 -15.26 -4.73
C LEU A 63 7.36 -15.38 -4.28
N ASP A 64 8.11 -16.34 -4.83
CA ASP A 64 9.52 -16.58 -4.50
C ASP A 64 10.49 -15.62 -5.19
N THR A 65 10.01 -14.90 -6.22
CA THR A 65 10.80 -13.93 -6.94
C THR A 65 10.36 -12.53 -6.51
N PRO A 66 11.20 -11.78 -5.77
CA PRO A 66 10.87 -10.42 -5.39
C PRO A 66 10.63 -9.56 -6.64
N ARG A 67 9.57 -8.76 -6.59
CA ARG A 67 9.31 -7.71 -7.59
C ARG A 67 10.40 -6.64 -7.49
N LYS A 68 10.86 -6.11 -8.62
CA LYS A 68 12.00 -5.18 -8.70
C LYS A 68 11.65 -3.79 -9.20
N THR A 69 10.43 -3.59 -9.66
CA THR A 69 9.95 -2.32 -10.18
C THR A 69 10.04 -1.23 -9.13
N ASP A 70 10.37 -0.03 -9.62
CA ASP A 70 10.39 1.16 -8.79
C ASP A 70 8.97 1.51 -8.34
N LEU A 71 8.86 2.05 -7.13
CA LEU A 71 7.60 2.41 -6.50
C LEU A 71 7.55 3.91 -6.23
N ILE A 72 6.43 4.55 -6.59
CA ILE A 72 6.08 5.88 -6.07
C ILE A 72 5.15 5.69 -4.88
N ARG A 73 5.55 6.19 -3.70
CA ARG A 73 4.66 6.23 -2.53
C ARG A 73 3.61 7.33 -2.73
N LEU A 74 2.35 6.95 -2.71
CA LEU A 74 1.21 7.85 -2.80
C LEU A 74 0.72 8.29 -1.42
N SER A 75 0.80 7.42 -0.41
CA SER A 75 0.31 7.68 0.95
C SER A 75 1.00 6.81 2.00
N GLY A 76 0.96 7.26 3.26
CA GLY A 76 1.52 6.59 4.43
C GLY A 76 2.97 6.94 4.70
N SER A 77 3.51 6.34 5.76
CA SER A 77 4.94 6.37 6.06
C SER A 77 5.38 4.96 6.49
N ASP A 78 6.68 4.71 6.40
CA ASP A 78 7.23 3.45 6.90
C ASP A 78 7.02 3.41 8.41
N ALA A 79 6.29 2.40 8.88
CA ALA A 79 5.94 2.25 10.28
C ALA A 79 7.16 2.04 11.18
N ASN A 80 8.29 1.59 10.62
CA ASN A 80 9.55 1.37 11.32
C ASN A 80 10.47 2.60 11.34
N ASP A 81 10.19 3.62 10.53
CA ASP A 81 11.09 4.77 10.34
C ASP A 81 10.94 5.85 11.42
N GLY A 82 10.21 5.56 12.50
CA GLY A 82 10.10 6.41 13.69
C GLY A 82 9.33 7.73 13.50
N ASP A 83 9.15 8.19 12.26
CA ASP A 83 8.51 9.47 11.95
C ASP A 83 7.01 9.34 11.61
N THR A 84 6.25 10.29 12.16
CA THR A 84 4.79 10.42 12.12
C THR A 84 4.19 10.22 10.73
N ALA A 85 3.32 9.22 10.60
CA ALA A 85 2.45 9.06 9.45
C ALA A 85 1.46 10.24 9.36
N PHE A 86 1.37 10.87 8.19
CA PHE A 86 0.32 11.84 7.90
C PHE A 86 -1.01 11.09 7.76
N THR A 87 -1.97 11.39 8.62
CA THR A 87 -3.37 11.04 8.44
C THR A 87 -4.03 12.05 7.52
N PHE A 88 -4.74 11.59 6.49
CA PHE A 88 -5.70 12.41 5.75
C PHE A 88 -6.93 12.63 6.65
N GLY A 89 -6.83 13.59 7.57
CA GLY A 89 -7.93 14.16 8.34
C GLY A 89 -8.35 15.48 7.73
N ALA A 90 -9.67 15.71 7.69
CA ALA A 90 -10.36 16.82 7.05
C ALA A 90 -9.66 18.18 7.18
N VAL A 91 -9.65 18.93 6.06
CA VAL A 91 -9.35 20.37 6.05
C VAL A 91 -10.37 21.07 6.96
N PRO A 92 -9.96 21.72 8.05
CA PRO A 92 -10.84 22.64 8.76
C PRO A 92 -11.04 23.89 7.89
N GLU A 93 -12.28 24.39 7.84
CA GLU A 93 -12.70 25.58 7.09
C GLU A 93 -11.79 26.81 7.29
#